data_AF-K7TUB0-F1
#
_entry.id   AF-K7TUB0-F1
#
_cell.length_a   1.000
_cell.length_b   1.000
_cell.length_c   1.000
_cell.angle_alpha   90.00
_cell.angle_beta   90.00
_cell.angle_gamma   90.00
#
_symmetry.space_group_name_H-M   'P 1'
#
loop_
_entity.id
_entity.type
_entity.pdbx_description
1 polymer ?
#
loop_
_entity_poly.entity_id
_entity_poly.type
_entity_poly.pdbx_seq_one_letter_code
_entity_poly.pdbx_strand_id
1 'polypeptide(L)' 'LIVKSKYGLDRIVWDDSSLRSQGGQIQHSGSQSAQDYQAILPAYVQGGSNVYKVTARAYDRNGNSSNNVQLTITVLS' A
#
# COMPACT_ATOMS: atom_id res chain seq x y z
N LEU A 1 -1.10 6.87 4.38
CA LEU A 1 -0.58 6.37 5.67
C LEU A 1 0.20 7.50 6.33
N ILE A 2 0.03 7.73 7.62
CA ILE A 2 0.87 8.66 8.39
C ILE A 2 1.67 7.84 9.39
N VAL A 3 3.00 7.93 9.34
CA VAL A 3 3.90 7.18 10.22
C VAL A 3 4.43 8.09 11.31
N LYS A 4 4.43 7.61 12.55
CA LYS A 4 5.18 8.19 13.67
C LYS A 4 6.13 7.12 14.18
N SER A 5 7.43 7.39 14.15
CA SER A 5 8.46 6.43 14.61
C SER A 5 9.48 7.14 15.49
N LYS A 6 9.74 6.56 16.67
CA LYS A 6 10.79 7.05 17.59
C LYS A 6 12.19 6.79 17.05
N TYR A 7 12.38 5.68 16.33
CA TYR A 7 13.69 5.21 15.86
C TYR A 7 13.93 5.46 14.36
N GLY A 8 13.07 6.29 13.74
CA GLY A 8 13.05 6.52 12.30
C GLY A 8 12.37 5.38 11.54
N LEU A 9 11.67 5.71 10.46
CA LEU A 9 11.11 4.71 9.56
C LEU A 9 12.23 4.03 8.77
N ASP A 10 12.14 2.70 8.64
CA ASP A 10 13.02 1.89 7.79
C ASP A 10 12.32 1.52 6.48
N ARG A 11 11.17 0.85 6.57
CA ARG A 11 10.42 0.38 5.40
C ARG A 11 8.92 0.26 5.68
N ILE A 12 8.15 0.21 4.60
CA ILE A 12 6.75 -0.23 4.62
C ILE A 12 6.64 -1.52 3.81
N VAL A 13 6.04 -2.54 4.41
CA VAL A 13 5.70 -3.79 3.72
C VAL A 13 4.22 -3.74 3.37
N TRP A 14 3.91 -4.00 2.10
CA TRP A 14 2.56 -4.02 1.55
C TRP A 14 2.11 -5.45 1.23
N ASP A 15 0.85 -5.74 1.51
CA ASP A 15 0.10 -6.81 0.85
C ASP A 15 -0.88 -6.15 -0.12
N ASP A 16 -0.51 -6.14 -1.40
CA ASP A 16 -1.25 -5.58 -2.52
C ASP A 16 -1.78 -6.68 -3.47
N SER A 17 -1.87 -7.92 -2.99
CA SER A 17 -2.27 -9.09 -3.77
C SER A 17 -3.62 -8.91 -4.49
N SER A 18 -4.57 -8.24 -3.84
CA SER A 18 -5.88 -7.94 -4.44
C SER A 18 -5.77 -7.06 -5.69
N LEU A 19 -4.89 -6.05 -5.69
CA LEU A 19 -4.61 -5.23 -6.87
C LEU A 19 -3.88 -6.04 -7.95
N ARG A 20 -2.84 -6.80 -7.56
CA ARG A 20 -2.03 -7.60 -8.49
C ARG A 20 -2.86 -8.62 -9.27
N SER A 21 -3.88 -9.18 -8.64
CA SER A 21 -4.80 -10.12 -9.29
C SER A 21 -5.56 -9.54 -10.50
N GLN A 22 -5.61 -8.20 -10.61
CA GLN A 22 -6.26 -7.48 -11.72
C GLN A 22 -5.27 -6.57 -12.48
N GLY A 23 -3.96 -6.77 -12.32
CA GLY A 23 -2.92 -6.01 -13.02
C GLY A 23 -2.57 -4.65 -12.39
N GLY A 24 -3.11 -4.33 -11.22
CA GLY A 24 -2.68 -3.19 -10.40
C GLY A 24 -1.51 -3.54 -9.48
N GLN A 25 -0.99 -2.56 -8.74
CA GLN A 25 0.04 -2.78 -7.70
C GLN A 25 0.21 -1.56 -6.80
N ILE A 26 0.84 -1.74 -5.63
CA ILE A 26 1.43 -0.65 -4.87
C ILE A 26 2.94 -0.63 -5.13
N GLN A 27 3.47 0.53 -5.51
CA GLN A 27 4.90 0.69 -5.78
C GLN A 27 5.46 1.94 -5.12
N HIS A 28 6.76 1.92 -4.84
CA HIS A 28 7.46 3.10 -4.35
C HIS A 28 7.41 4.21 -5.42
N SER A 29 7.21 5.46 -5.01
CA SER A 29 7.08 6.60 -5.93
C SER A 29 8.43 7.08 -6.51
N GLY A 30 9.52 6.33 -6.30
CA GLY A 30 10.86 6.66 -6.78
C GLY A 30 11.59 7.78 -6.02
N SER A 31 11.00 8.34 -4.96
CA SER A 31 11.70 9.28 -4.08
C SER A 31 12.67 8.56 -3.12
N GLN A 32 13.51 9.32 -2.41
CA GLN A 32 14.37 8.78 -1.34
C GLN A 32 13.59 8.50 -0.03
N SER A 33 12.31 8.85 0.04
CA SER A 33 11.49 8.71 1.25
C SER A 33 10.92 7.30 1.34
N ALA A 34 11.23 6.57 2.42
CA ALA A 34 10.74 5.22 2.69
C ALA A 34 9.21 5.10 2.88
N GLN A 35 8.47 6.21 2.80
CA GLN A 35 7.01 6.25 2.95
C GLN A 35 6.26 6.66 1.68
N ASP A 36 6.95 7.00 0.60
CA ASP A 36 6.31 7.51 -0.61
C ASP A 36 5.93 6.34 -1.53
N TYR A 37 4.63 6.07 -1.59
CA TYR A 37 4.07 5.02 -2.43
C TYR A 37 2.93 5.56 -3.29
N GLN A 38 2.74 4.94 -4.44
CA GLN A 38 1.62 5.18 -5.35
C GLN A 38 0.96 3.86 -5.72
N ALA A 39 -0.33 3.93 -6.01
CA ALA A 39 -1.08 2.80 -6.54
C ALA A 39 -1.16 2.90 -8.07
N ILE A 40 -0.83 1.83 -8.77
CA ILE A 40 -1.26 1.62 -10.15
C ILE A 40 -2.61 0.91 -10.09
N LEU A 41 -3.64 1.60 -10.58
CA LEU A 41 -5.00 1.07 -10.56
C LEU A 41 -5.18 0.06 -11.69
N PRO A 42 -5.87 -1.07 -11.43
CA PRO A 42 -6.32 -1.97 -12.49
C PRO A 42 -7.39 -1.28 -13.33
N ALA A 43 -7.65 -1.83 -14.53
CA ALA A 43 -8.77 -1.39 -15.35
C ALA A 43 -10.11 -1.65 -14.63
N TYR A 44 -11.11 -0.82 -14.91
CA TYR A 44 -12.46 -1.05 -14.43
C TYR A 44 -13.02 -2.37 -15.02
N VAL A 45 -13.57 -3.21 -14.16
CA VAL A 45 -14.20 -4.48 -14.54
C VAL A 45 -15.72 -4.30 -14.57
N GLN A 46 -16.31 -4.37 -15.75
CA GLN A 46 -17.77 -4.25 -15.91
C GLN A 46 -18.49 -5.38 -15.13
N GLY A 47 -19.40 -4.99 -14.23
CA GLY A 47 -20.12 -5.93 -13.35
C GLY A 47 -19.29 -6.49 -12.19
N GLY A 48 -18.02 -6.09 -12.05
CA GLY A 48 -17.14 -6.49 -10.96
C GLY A 48 -17.28 -5.60 -9.71
N SER A 49 -16.69 -6.04 -8.60
CA SER A 49 -16.69 -5.26 -7.35
C SER A 49 -15.91 -3.95 -7.47
N ASN A 50 -14.83 -3.91 -8.27
CA ASN A 50 -13.93 -2.76 -8.42
C ASN A 50 -13.40 -2.16 -7.10
N VAL A 51 -13.41 -2.95 -6.02
CA VAL A 51 -12.94 -2.58 -4.69
C VAL A 51 -11.80 -3.52 -4.31
N TYR A 52 -10.64 -2.93 -4.00
CA TYR A 52 -9.41 -3.63 -3.68
C TYR A 52 -8.97 -3.24 -2.28
N LYS A 53 -8.88 -4.24 -1.39
CA LYS A 53 -8.38 -4.07 -0.03
C LYS A 53 -6.91 -4.46 -0.02
N VAL A 54 -6.06 -3.54 0.42
CA VAL A 54 -4.63 -3.77 0.59
C VAL A 54 -4.25 -3.46 2.03
N THR A 55 -3.15 -4.03 2.51
CA THR A 55 -2.66 -3.74 3.87
C THR A 55 -1.22 -3.29 3.89
N ALA A 56 -0.86 -2.51 4.91
CA ALA A 56 0.48 -2.00 5.10
C ALA A 56 0.93 -2.14 6.55
N ARG A 57 2.20 -2.51 6.73
CA ARG A 57 2.87 -2.51 8.02
C ARG A 57 4.20 -1.77 7.91
N ALA A 58 4.37 -0.74 8.74
CA ALA A 58 5.62 -0.01 8.83
C ALA A 58 6.57 -0.69 9.81
N TYR A 59 7.87 -0.61 9.52
CA TYR A 59 8.94 -1.09 10.40
C TYR A 59 9.93 0.04 10.65
N ASP A 60 10.37 0.20 11.90
CA ASP A 60 11.45 1.12 12.24
C ASP A 60 12.83 0.46 12.11
N ARG A 61 13.90 1.25 12.28
CA ARG A 61 15.29 0.80 12.16
C ARG A 61 15.71 -0.21 13.23
N ASN A 62 14.93 -0.37 14.29
CA ASN A 62 15.16 -1.36 15.33
C ASN A 62 14.35 -2.65 15.10
N GLY A 63 13.58 -2.71 14.00
CA GLY A 63 12.75 -3.87 13.65
C GLY A 63 11.38 -3.87 14.34
N ASN A 64 11.00 -2.84 15.10
CA ASN A 64 9.64 -2.77 15.66
C ASN A 64 8.65 -2.49 14.54
N SER A 65 7.46 -3.09 14.63
CA SER A 65 6.41 -2.90 13.63
C SER A 65 5.23 -2.10 14.14
N SER A 66 4.58 -1.34 13.25
CA SER A 66 3.25 -0.79 13.50
C SER A 66 2.18 -1.89 13.53
N ASN A 67 0.94 -1.49 13.87
CA ASN A 67 -0.24 -2.26 13.52
C ASN A 67 -0.31 -2.47 12.00
N ASN A 68 -1.00 -3.54 11.57
CA ASN A 68 -1.35 -3.70 10.16
C ASN A 68 -2.56 -2.80 9.85
N VAL A 69 -2.42 -1.89 8.90
CA VAL A 69 -3.50 -0.97 8.50
C VAL A 69 -4.08 -1.36 7.16
N GLN A 70 -5.39 -1.17 6.98
CA GLN A 70 -6.06 -1.43 5.71
C GLN A 70 -6.26 -0.14 4.93
N LEU A 71 -6.01 -0.20 3.62
CA LEU A 71 -6.44 0.80 2.65
C LEU A 71 -7.45 0.15 1.70
N THR A 72 -8.52 0.87 1.41
CA THR A 72 -9.53 0.45 0.43
C THR A 72 -9.43 1.35 -0.78
N ILE A 73 -9.28 0.75 -1.96
CA ILE A 73 -9.16 1.43 -3.25
C ILE A 73 -10.38 1.07 -4.10
N THR A 74 -11.07 2.06 -4.62
CA THR A 74 -12.21 1.88 -5.53
C THR A 74 -11.86 2.42 -6.91
N VAL A 75 -12.09 1.63 -7.96
CA VAL A 75 -11.91 2.04 -9.36
C VAL A 75 -13.27 2.37 -9.96
N LEU A 76 -13.36 3.52 -10.64
CA LEU A 76 -14.57 4.01 -11.29
C LEU A 76 -14.36 4.04 -12.81
N SER A 77 -15.46 3.87 -13.55
CA SER A 77 -15.52 3.94 -15.01
C SER A 77 -15.50 5.38 -15.53
#